data_AF-A0A832ZY90-F1
#
_entry.id   AF-A0A832ZY90-F1
#
_cell.length_a   1.000
_cell.length_b   1.000
_cell.length_c   1.000
_cell.angle_alpha   90.00
_cell.angle_beta   90.00
_cell.angle_gamma   90.00
#
_symmetry.space_group_name_H-M   'P 1'
#
loop_
_entity.id
_entity.type
_entity.pdbx_description
1 polymer ?
#
loop_
_entity_poly.entity_id
_entity_poly.type
_entity_poly.pdbx_seq_one_letter_code
_entity_poly.pdbx_strand_id
1 'polypeptide(L)'
;PPYYDSMIAKLITYGRDREEAIARMRRALKEYIILGVSTNIPFHRAVMEEEDFKKGNISTHYIEDHKEYLREKIRKYALEAMDLEKLFEEKVLHDSKKIVALAGGLNAYITSVVNRNKLNHKYPGE
;
A
#
# COMPACT_ATOMS: atom_id res chain seq x y z
N PRO A 1 12.03 -16.37 -8.56
CA PRO A 1 13.47 -16.71 -8.38
C PRO A 1 13.86 -16.59 -6.90
N PRO A 2 14.28 -17.68 -6.23
CA PRO A 2 14.52 -17.70 -4.78
C PRO A 2 15.89 -17.13 -4.35
N TYR A 3 16.72 -16.65 -5.28
CA TYR A 3 18.11 -16.28 -5.01
C TYR A 3 18.31 -14.82 -4.58
N TYR A 4 17.27 -14.01 -4.61
CA TYR A 4 17.33 -12.59 -4.27
C TYR A 4 16.39 -12.27 -3.12
N ASP A 5 16.64 -11.15 -2.45
CA ASP A 5 15.73 -10.62 -1.45
C ASP A 5 14.34 -10.39 -2.05
N SER A 6 13.30 -10.62 -1.26
CA SER A 6 11.89 -10.55 -1.66
C SER A 6 11.35 -9.11 -1.75
N MET A 7 12.25 -8.11 -1.80
CA MET A 7 11.92 -6.70 -1.88
C MET A 7 11.34 -6.34 -3.26
N ILE A 8 10.06 -5.98 -3.29
CA ILE A 8 9.37 -5.53 -4.51
C ILE A 8 9.61 -4.02 -4.76
N ALA A 9 9.48 -3.20 -3.71
CA ALA A 9 9.62 -1.75 -3.79
C ALA A 9 9.86 -1.12 -2.41
N LYS A 10 10.28 0.15 -2.41
CA LYS A 10 10.37 1.00 -1.21
C LYS A 10 9.33 2.12 -1.29
N LEU A 11 8.36 2.10 -0.38
CA LEU A 11 7.34 3.16 -0.25
C LEU A 11 7.81 4.21 0.76
N ILE A 12 7.83 5.48 0.36
CA ILE A 12 8.28 6.60 1.19
C ILE A 12 7.22 7.70 1.15
N THR A 13 6.89 8.27 2.30
CA THR A 13 6.08 9.48 2.41
C THR A 13 6.83 10.56 3.18
N TYR A 14 6.48 11.81 2.88
CA TYR A 14 7.02 13.00 3.54
C TYR A 14 5.87 13.90 3.97
N GLY A 15 6.00 14.48 5.17
CA GLY A 15 5.07 15.44 5.77
C GLY A 15 5.85 16.49 6.56
N ARG A 16 5.20 17.59 6.94
CA ARG A 16 5.83 18.67 7.71
C ARG A 16 6.20 18.22 9.13
N ASP A 17 5.45 17.26 9.65
CA ASP A 17 5.66 16.63 10.94
C ASP A 17 5.41 15.11 10.84
N ARG A 18 5.64 14.42 11.95
CA ARG A 18 5.47 12.96 12.06
C ARG A 18 4.02 12.54 11.80
N GLU A 19 3.05 13.29 12.31
CA GLU A 19 1.64 12.97 12.19
C GLU A 19 1.19 13.02 10.72
N GLU A 20 1.58 14.08 9.99
CA GLU A 20 1.31 14.23 8.57
C GLU A 20 2.00 13.12 7.75
N ALA A 21 3.25 12.79 8.06
CA ALA A 21 3.99 11.72 7.37
C ALA A 21 3.31 10.35 7.56
N ILE A 22 2.88 10.04 8.79
CA ILE A 22 2.13 8.82 9.13
C ILE A 22 0.76 8.82 8.42
N ALA A 23 0.01 9.92 8.46
CA ALA A 23 -1.29 10.02 7.80
C ALA A 23 -1.18 9.77 6.29
N ARG A 24 -0.14 10.34 5.64
CA ARG A 24 0.16 10.09 4.23
C ARG A 24 0.53 8.62 3.98
N MET A 25 1.34 8.01 4.85
CA MET A 25 1.73 6.59 4.74
C MET A 25 0.52 5.66 4.89
N ARG A 26 -0.39 5.94 5.83
CA ARG A 26 -1.64 5.18 6.02
C ARG A 26 -2.50 5.20 4.76
N ARG A 27 -2.65 6.37 4.13
CA ARG A 27 -3.38 6.48 2.86
C ARG A 27 -2.66 5.70 1.75
N ALA A 28 -1.35 5.90 1.60
CA ALA A 28 -0.56 5.23 0.58
C ALA A 28 -0.64 3.69 0.70
N LEU A 29 -0.47 3.13 1.90
CA LEU A 29 -0.58 1.70 2.16
C LEU A 29 -1.99 1.14 1.93
N LYS A 30 -3.04 1.95 2.12
CA LYS A 30 -4.43 1.52 1.83
C LYS A 30 -4.69 1.41 0.32
N GLU A 31 -4.05 2.27 -0.47
CA GLU A 31 -4.18 2.31 -1.93
C GLU A 31 -3.13 1.43 -2.63
N TYR A 32 -2.14 0.91 -1.89
CA TYR A 32 -1.08 0.09 -2.45
C TYR A 32 -1.54 -1.35 -2.65
N ILE A 33 -1.89 -1.67 -3.89
CA ILE A 33 -2.40 -2.98 -4.29
C ILE A 33 -1.31 -3.71 -5.09
N ILE A 34 -0.93 -4.89 -4.61
CA ILE A 34 -0.05 -5.83 -5.32
C ILE A 34 -0.80 -7.15 -5.38
N LEU A 35 -1.02 -7.67 -6.59
CA LEU A 35 -1.76 -8.90 -6.83
C LEU A 35 -0.82 -10.05 -7.17
N GLY A 36 -1.26 -11.28 -6.85
CA GLY A 36 -0.58 -12.52 -7.24
C GLY A 36 0.60 -12.94 -6.35
N VAL A 37 0.94 -12.16 -5.32
CA VAL A 37 1.94 -12.50 -4.31
C VAL A 37 1.51 -11.99 -2.94
N SER A 38 1.85 -12.73 -1.87
CA SER A 38 1.68 -12.23 -0.51
C SER A 38 2.64 -11.08 -0.21
N THR A 39 2.20 -10.11 0.58
CA THR A 39 3.00 -8.93 0.92
C THR A 39 2.98 -8.65 2.43
N ASN A 40 3.91 -7.81 2.87
CA ASN A 40 3.98 -7.29 4.24
C ASN A 40 3.14 -6.00 4.44
N ILE A 41 2.32 -5.60 3.47
CA ILE A 41 1.46 -4.40 3.57
C ILE A 41 0.54 -4.44 4.81
N PRO A 42 -0.14 -5.57 5.15
CA PRO A 42 -0.93 -5.66 6.37
C PRO A 42 -0.16 -5.33 7.65
N PHE A 43 1.10 -5.75 7.74
CA PHE A 43 1.98 -5.44 8.88
C PHE A 43 2.29 -3.94 8.94
N HIS A 44 2.69 -3.33 7.83
CA HIS A 44 2.96 -1.89 7.82
C HIS A 44 1.71 -1.06 8.11
N ARG A 45 0.52 -1.49 7.66
CA ARG A 45 -0.76 -0.86 8.03
C ARG A 45 -1.02 -0.94 9.55
N ALA A 46 -0.74 -2.08 10.17
CA ALA A 46 -0.88 -2.25 11.62
C ALA A 46 0.04 -1.31 12.41
N VAL A 47 1.33 -1.26 12.05
CA VAL A 47 2.32 -0.39 12.70
C VAL A 47 1.93 1.09 12.62
N MET A 48 1.42 1.55 11.48
CA MET A 48 1.01 2.95 11.31
C MET A 48 -0.19 3.37 12.17
N GLU A 49 -0.90 2.43 12.78
CA GLU A 49 -2.05 2.69 13.65
C GLU A 49 -1.77 2.50 15.13
N GLU A 50 -0.64 1.90 15.48
CA GLU A 50 -0.22 1.62 16.85
C GLU A 50 0.24 2.93 17.54
N GLU A 51 -0.14 3.12 18.80
CA GLU A 51 0.01 4.38 19.53
C GLU A 51 1.46 4.73 19.83
N ASP A 52 2.26 3.76 20.27
CA ASP A 52 3.67 4.00 20.59
C ASP A 52 4.49 4.27 19.32
N PHE A 53 4.16 3.63 18.20
CA PHE A 53 4.71 4.03 16.91
C PHE A 53 4.32 5.46 16.54
N LYS A 54 3.05 5.86 16.69
CA LYS A 54 2.62 7.23 16.41
C LYS A 54 3.36 8.26 17.27
N LYS A 55 3.53 7.97 18.56
CA LYS A 55 4.25 8.83 19.52
C LYS A 55 5.78 8.79 19.37
N GLY A 56 6.31 7.80 18.68
CA GLY A 56 7.75 7.59 18.54
C GLY A 56 8.41 6.86 19.72
N ASN A 57 7.60 6.24 20.59
CA ASN A 57 8.04 5.43 21.73
C ASN A 57 8.46 4.02 21.26
N ILE A 58 9.50 3.91 20.45
CA ILE A 58 9.92 2.65 19.84
C ILE A 58 11.29 2.18 20.34
N SER A 59 11.46 0.87 20.44
CA SER A 59 12.72 0.20 20.81
C SER A 59 13.03 -0.91 19.80
N THR A 60 14.18 -1.57 19.95
CA THR A 60 14.50 -2.78 19.18
C THR A 60 13.60 -3.98 19.51
N HIS A 61 12.86 -3.93 20.62
CA HIS A 61 11.89 -4.94 21.05
C HIS A 61 10.44 -4.56 20.73
N TYR A 62 10.22 -3.43 20.04
CA TYR A 62 8.90 -2.89 19.74
C TYR A 62 7.92 -3.94 19.19
N ILE A 63 8.36 -4.80 18.27
CA ILE A 63 7.49 -5.81 17.65
C ILE A 63 7.08 -6.88 18.68
N GLU A 64 8.04 -7.37 19.48
CA GLU A 64 7.77 -8.31 20.56
C GLU A 64 6.81 -7.71 21.61
N ASP A 65 7.03 -6.46 22.00
CA ASP A 65 6.24 -5.76 23.02
C ASP A 65 4.78 -5.53 22.57
N HIS A 66 4.54 -5.39 21.26
CA HIS A 66 3.22 -5.09 20.68
C HIS A 66 2.62 -6.27 19.90
N LYS A 67 3.18 -7.47 20.06
CA LYS A 67 2.91 -8.63 19.19
C LYS A 67 1.43 -9.00 19.09
N GLU A 68 0.69 -8.93 20.20
CA GLU A 68 -0.73 -9.31 20.20
C GLU A 68 -1.60 -8.28 19.45
N TYR A 69 -1.36 -6.99 19.68
CA TYR A 69 -2.01 -5.93 18.89
C TYR A 69 -1.69 -6.07 17.40
N LEU A 70 -0.41 -6.24 17.07
CA LEU A 70 0.03 -6.35 15.68
C LEU A 70 -0.58 -7.58 15.01
N ARG A 71 -0.61 -8.74 15.68
CA ARG A 71 -1.24 -9.96 15.15
C ARG A 71 -2.72 -9.76 14.83
N GLU A 72 -3.48 -9.14 15.74
CA GLU A 72 -4.90 -8.85 15.51
C GLU A 72 -5.09 -7.96 14.26
N LYS A 73 -4.34 -6.86 14.19
CA LYS A 73 -4.45 -5.89 13.07
C LYS A 73 -3.96 -6.46 11.75
N ILE A 74 -2.86 -7.22 11.75
CA ILE A 74 -2.35 -7.91 10.56
C ILE A 74 -3.41 -8.85 10.02
N ARG A 75 -4.05 -9.65 10.89
CA ARG A 75 -5.11 -10.57 10.47
C ARG A 75 -6.28 -9.81 9.85
N LYS A 76 -6.71 -8.72 10.48
CA LYS A 76 -7.76 -7.84 9.92
C LYS A 76 -7.38 -7.33 8.52
N TYR A 77 -6.18 -6.77 8.36
CA TYR A 77 -5.76 -6.18 7.09
C TYR A 77 -5.43 -7.20 6.00
N ALA A 78 -5.03 -8.41 6.37
CA ALA A 78 -4.90 -9.53 5.45
C ALA A 78 -6.27 -9.99 4.93
N LEU A 79 -7.27 -10.10 5.79
CA LEU A 79 -8.64 -10.42 5.38
C LEU A 79 -9.23 -9.35 4.46
N GLU A 80 -9.04 -8.06 4.78
CA GLU A 80 -9.46 -6.96 3.90
C GLU A 80 -8.82 -7.04 2.50
N ALA A 81 -7.54 -7.43 2.42
CA ALA A 81 -6.85 -7.59 1.15
C ALA A 81 -7.38 -8.79 0.35
N MET A 82 -7.60 -9.93 1.01
CA MET A 82 -8.17 -11.13 0.39
C MET A 82 -9.59 -10.90 -0.15
N ASP A 83 -10.43 -10.18 0.60
CA ASP A 83 -11.78 -9.83 0.14
C ASP A 83 -11.74 -8.95 -1.12
N LEU A 84 -10.80 -8.00 -1.17
CA LEU A 84 -10.58 -7.16 -2.34
C LEU A 84 -10.07 -7.98 -3.55
N GLU A 85 -9.14 -8.90 -3.35
CA GLU A 85 -8.63 -9.80 -4.39
C GLU A 85 -9.76 -10.67 -4.94
N LYS A 86 -10.55 -11.29 -4.07
CA LYS A 86 -11.69 -12.13 -4.47
C LYS A 86 -12.74 -11.32 -5.24
N LEU A 87 -13.06 -10.11 -4.77
CA LEU A 87 -13.98 -9.21 -5.46
C LEU A 87 -13.43 -8.80 -6.84
N PHE A 88 -12.12 -8.58 -6.93
CA PHE A 88 -11.46 -8.27 -8.20
C PHE A 88 -11.55 -9.45 -9.15
N GLU A 89 -11.19 -10.67 -8.72
CA GLU A 89 -11.32 -11.88 -9.53
C GLU A 89 -12.75 -12.12 -10.00
N GLU A 90 -13.74 -12.04 -9.11
CA GLU A 90 -15.15 -12.26 -9.45
C GLU A 90 -15.65 -11.23 -10.48
N LYS A 91 -15.34 -9.94 -10.29
CA LYS A 91 -15.78 -8.87 -11.21
C LYS A 91 -14.98 -8.83 -12.52
N VAL A 92 -13.71 -9.24 -12.49
CA VAL A 92 -12.79 -9.20 -13.64
C VAL A 92 -12.79 -10.51 -14.43
N LEU A 93 -13.39 -11.60 -13.95
CA LEU A 93 -13.51 -12.84 -14.73
C LEU A 93 -14.91 -13.04 -15.33
N HIS A 94 -15.94 -12.33 -14.85
CA HIS A 94 -17.33 -12.62 -15.26
C HIS A 94 -17.88 -11.80 -16.45
N ASP A 95 -17.31 -10.64 -16.81
CA ASP A 95 -17.93 -9.71 -17.78
C ASP A 95 -17.00 -9.27 -18.94
N SER A 96 -16.59 -10.24 -19.79
CA SER A 96 -15.44 -10.17 -20.72
C SER A 96 -15.42 -8.98 -21.70
N LYS A 97 -16.55 -8.31 -21.97
CA LYS A 97 -16.60 -7.12 -22.85
C LYS A 97 -16.49 -5.80 -22.09
N LYS A 98 -16.94 -5.73 -20.83
CA LYS A 98 -16.79 -4.54 -19.99
C LYS A 98 -15.39 -4.45 -19.37
N ILE A 99 -14.74 -5.58 -19.14
CA ILE A 99 -13.39 -5.65 -18.55
C ILE A 99 -12.33 -4.99 -19.42
N VAL A 100 -12.38 -5.20 -20.75
CA VAL A 100 -11.48 -4.49 -21.68
C VAL A 100 -11.69 -2.98 -21.60
N ALA A 101 -12.93 -2.52 -21.44
CA ALA A 101 -13.26 -1.10 -21.30
C ALA A 101 -12.86 -0.52 -19.93
N LEU A 102 -12.99 -1.29 -18.84
CA LEU A 102 -12.62 -0.87 -17.48
C LEU A 102 -11.12 -0.90 -17.24
N ALA A 103 -10.43 -1.96 -17.66
CA ALA A 103 -8.97 -2.01 -17.66
C ALA A 103 -8.39 -0.95 -18.59
N GLY A 104 -9.00 -0.73 -19.77
CA GLY A 104 -8.67 0.39 -20.66
C GLY A 104 -8.87 1.75 -20.01
N GLY A 105 -10.00 1.96 -19.31
CA GLY A 105 -10.32 3.21 -18.61
C GLY A 105 -9.42 3.46 -17.40
N LEU A 106 -9.10 2.44 -16.61
CA LEU A 106 -8.20 2.52 -15.47
C LEU A 106 -6.76 2.72 -15.94
N ASN A 107 -6.33 2.01 -16.99
CA ASN A 107 -5.01 2.21 -17.59
C ASN A 107 -4.89 3.60 -18.23
N ALA A 108 -5.93 4.10 -18.90
CA ALA A 108 -5.99 5.47 -19.42
C ALA A 108 -5.96 6.51 -18.29
N TYR A 109 -6.69 6.27 -17.19
CA TYR A 109 -6.67 7.12 -16.01
C TYR A 109 -5.29 7.15 -15.37
N ILE A 110 -4.70 5.98 -15.07
CA ILE A 110 -3.34 5.83 -14.54
C ILE A 110 -2.34 6.51 -15.47
N THR A 111 -2.42 6.28 -16.78
CA THR A 111 -1.56 6.94 -17.78
C THR A 111 -1.76 8.46 -17.77
N SER A 112 -2.99 8.97 -17.64
CA SER A 112 -3.28 10.41 -17.55
C SER A 112 -2.73 11.04 -16.27
N VAL A 113 -2.75 10.32 -15.15
CA VAL A 113 -2.23 10.78 -13.86
C VAL A 113 -0.70 10.78 -13.90
N VAL A 114 -0.10 9.70 -14.42
CA VAL A 114 1.35 9.59 -14.62
C VAL A 114 1.85 10.67 -15.58
N ASN A 115 1.18 10.92 -16.70
CA ASN A 115 1.58 11.96 -17.65
C ASN A 115 1.39 13.37 -17.10
N ARG A 116 0.32 13.65 -16.35
CA ARG A 116 0.16 14.93 -15.64
C ARG A 116 1.28 15.15 -14.62
N ASN A 117 1.65 14.12 -13.87
CA ASN A 117 2.73 14.21 -12.89
C ASN A 117 4.12 14.33 -13.55
N LYS A 118 4.33 13.73 -14.73
CA LYS A 118 5.56 13.91 -15.54
C LYS A 118 5.66 15.33 -16.14
N LEU A 119 4.55 15.92 -16.56
CA LEU A 119 4.52 17.32 -17.06
C LEU A 119 4.78 18.33 -15.94
N ASN A 120 4.33 18.05 -14.72
CA ASN A 120 4.60 18.87 -13.53
C ASN A 120 6.02 18.70 -12.95
N HIS A 121 6.86 17.85 -13.54
CA HIS A 121 8.22 17.58 -13.08
C HIS A 121 9.30 17.82 -14.15
N LYS A 122 9.04 18.71 -15.12
CA LYS A 122 10.08 19.27 -16.01
C LYS A 122 10.72 20.50 -15.35
N TYR A 123 11.63 20.23 -14.40
CA TYR A 123 12.70 21.03 -13.75
C TYR A 123 12.55 22.54 -13.48
N PRO A 124 13.01 22.99 -12.28
CA PRO A 124 14.08 23.98 -12.26
C PRO A 124 15.25 23.50 -11.38
N GLY A 125 16.45 23.39 -11.97
CA GLY A 125 17.68 23.17 -11.20
C GLY A 125 18.75 22.30 -11.88
N GLU A 126 19.17 22.66 -13.09
CA GLU A 126 20.59 22.64 -13.54
C GLU A 126 20.83 23.91 -14.36
#